data_AF-A0A7J2HZX0-F1
#
_entry.id   AF-A0A7J2HZX0-F1
#
_cell.length_a   1.000
_cell.length_b   1.000
_cell.length_c   1.000
_cell.angle_alpha   90.00
_cell.angle_beta   90.00
_cell.angle_gamma   90.00
#
_symmetry.space_group_name_H-M   'P 1'
#
loop_
_entity.id
_entity.type
_entity.pdbx_description
1 polymer ?
#
loop_
_entity_poly.entity_id
_entity_poly.type
_entity_poly.pdbx_seq_one_letter_code
_entity_poly.pdbx_strand_id
1 'polypeptide(L)' 'MSSTTLKKPFYLRPPWNILFEFHKLEKLTPWNVNIAYLLTTFLKEMEKTGQVDFRASGVVLDSSALIYLMKSKLF' A
#
# COMPACT_ATOMS: atom_id res chain seq x y z
N MET A 1 8.08 -31.34 -10.68
CA MET A 1 8.41 -30.00 -10.18
C MET A 1 7.41 -29.03 -10.77
N SER A 2 6.36 -28.69 -10.04
CA SER A 2 5.33 -27.76 -10.50
C SER A 2 5.90 -26.34 -10.52
N SER A 3 6.03 -25.77 -11.71
CA SER A 3 6.36 -24.37 -11.92
C SER A 3 5.27 -23.50 -11.30
N THR A 4 5.50 -23.06 -10.06
CA THR A 4 4.67 -22.04 -9.42
C THR A 4 4.86 -20.76 -10.23
N THR A 5 3.91 -20.47 -11.10
CA THR A 5 3.85 -19.19 -11.78
C THR A 5 3.74 -18.13 -10.68
N LEU A 6 4.83 -17.41 -10.41
CA LEU A 6 4.87 -16.35 -9.39
C LEU A 6 3.88 -15.25 -9.79
N LYS A 7 2.61 -15.41 -9.42
CA LYS A 7 1.59 -14.39 -9.62
C LYS A 7 2.03 -13.16 -8.84
N LYS A 8 2.15 -12.03 -9.55
CA LYS A 8 2.48 -10.73 -8.94
C LYS A 8 1.57 -10.50 -7.72
N PRO A 9 2.12 -10.16 -6.54
CA PRO A 9 1.32 -9.91 -5.35
C PRO A 9 0.20 -8.89 -5.60
N PHE A 10 -0.94 -9.05 -4.91
CA PHE A 10 -2.12 -8.21 -5.13
C PHE A 10 -1.81 -6.73 -4.89
N TYR A 11 -0.99 -6.45 -3.88
CA TYR A 11 -0.65 -5.11 -3.43
C TYR A 11 0.29 -4.34 -4.36
N LEU A 12 0.83 -4.99 -5.39
CA LEU A 12 1.58 -4.33 -6.48
C LEU A 12 0.68 -3.97 -7.67
N ARG A 13 -0.63 -3.93 -7.46
CA ARG A 13 -1.66 -3.54 -8.44
C ARG A 13 -2.49 -2.39 -7.87
N PRO A 14 -3.13 -1.57 -8.73
CA PRO A 14 -4.08 -0.57 -8.27
C PRO A 14 -5.21 -1.22 -7.45
N PRO A 15 -5.67 -0.56 -6.36
CA PRO A 15 -5.27 0.79 -5.94
C PRO A 15 -4.05 0.83 -5.01
N TRP A 16 -3.51 -0.31 -4.55
CA TRP A 16 -2.54 -0.37 -3.45
C TRP A 16 -1.09 -0.09 -3.84
N ASN A 17 -0.73 -0.23 -5.13
CA ASN A 17 0.66 -0.04 -5.59
C ASN A 17 1.26 1.31 -5.18
N ILE A 18 0.43 2.35 -5.03
CA ILE A 18 0.83 3.67 -4.55
C ILE A 18 1.51 3.63 -3.17
N LEU A 19 1.11 2.71 -2.29
CA LEU A 19 1.70 2.51 -0.95
C LEU A 19 3.12 1.90 -1.00
N PHE A 20 3.53 1.39 -2.17
CA PHE A 20 4.83 0.74 -2.38
C PHE A 20 5.75 1.55 -3.31
N GLU A 21 5.25 2.65 -3.89
CA GLU A 21 5.95 3.47 -4.87
C GLU A 21 6.29 4.85 -4.28
N PHE A 22 7.20 4.90 -3.30
CA PHE A 22 7.58 6.11 -2.56
C PHE A 22 7.96 7.30 -3.46
N HIS A 23 8.68 7.06 -4.54
CA HIS A 23 9.07 8.10 -5.50
C HIS A 23 7.86 8.75 -6.21
N LYS A 24 6.69 8.08 -6.24
CA LYS A 24 5.44 8.66 -6.75
C LYS A 24 4.74 9.45 -5.66
N LEU A 25 4.84 9.02 -4.40
CA LEU A 25 4.28 9.75 -3.25
C LEU A 25 4.84 11.17 -3.15
N GLU A 26 6.15 11.34 -3.37
CA GLU A 26 6.81 12.65 -3.37
C GLU A 26 6.28 13.62 -4.46
N LYS A 27 5.80 13.08 -5.58
CA LYS A 27 5.27 13.86 -6.71
C LYS A 27 3.75 14.05 -6.66
N LEU A 28 3.07 13.31 -5.78
CA LEU A 28 1.63 13.34 -5.65
C LEU A 28 1.19 14.43 -4.68
N THR A 29 0.06 15.06 -4.97
CA THR A 29 -0.62 15.93 -4.00
C THR A 29 -1.15 15.05 -2.85
N PRO A 30 -0.63 15.16 -1.62
CA PRO A 30 -0.97 14.24 -0.53
C PRO A 30 -2.47 14.19 -0.22
N TRP A 31 -3.16 15.32 -0.43
CA TRP A 31 -4.60 15.49 -0.24
C TRP A 31 -5.46 14.58 -1.11
N ASN A 32 -4.96 14.18 -2.29
CA ASN A 32 -5.70 13.29 -3.21
C ASN A 32 -5.63 11.82 -2.80
N VAL A 33 -4.84 11.47 -1.78
CA VAL A 33 -4.69 10.09 -1.32
C VAL A 33 -5.64 9.81 -0.15
N ASN A 34 -6.64 8.96 -0.40
CA ASN A 34 -7.52 8.43 0.64
C ASN A 34 -6.85 7.22 1.35
N ILE A 35 -6.03 7.54 2.36
CA ILE A 35 -5.27 6.54 3.14
C ILE A 35 -6.20 5.52 3.81
N ALA A 36 -7.30 5.98 4.41
CA ALA A 36 -8.26 5.10 5.09
C ALA A 36 -8.81 4.03 4.13
N TYR A 37 -9.26 4.45 2.94
CA TYR A 37 -9.73 3.53 1.90
C TYR A 37 -8.65 2.52 1.49
N LEU A 38 -7.42 2.97 1.25
CA LEU A 38 -6.32 2.11 0.82
C LEU A 38 -5.98 1.06 1.89
N LEU A 39 -5.87 1.47 3.16
CA LEU A 39 -5.56 0.57 4.26
C LEU A 39 -6.69 -0.44 4.52
N THR A 40 -7.94 0.01 4.56
CA THR A 40 -9.09 -0.88 4.80
C THR A 40 -9.23 -1.91 3.68
N THR A 41 -9.09 -1.51 2.42
CA THR A 41 -9.19 -2.46 1.30
C THR A 41 -7.98 -3.39 1.23
N PHE A 42 -6.79 -2.93 1.61
CA PHE A 42 -5.58 -3.76 1.68
C PHE A 42 -5.73 -4.88 2.70
N LEU A 43 -6.20 -4.56 3.91
CA LEU A 43 -6.44 -5.55 4.96
C LEU A 43 -7.53 -6.55 4.57
N LYS A 44 -8.64 -6.07 3.98
CA LYS A 44 -9.71 -6.95 3.48
C LYS A 44 -9.20 -7.94 2.43
N GLU A 45 -8.35 -7.50 1.51
CA GLU A 45 -7.82 -8.38 0.47
C GLU A 45 -6.84 -9.40 1.05
N MET A 46 -6.02 -8.99 2.03
CA MET A 46 -5.13 -9.88 2.76
C MET A 46 -5.91 -10.96 3.54
N GLU A 47 -7.00 -10.58 4.20
CA GLU A 47 -7.89 -11.49 4.92
C GLU A 47 -8.52 -12.53 3.97
N LYS A 48 -8.99 -12.11 2.78
CA LYS A 48 -9.52 -13.03 1.76
C LYS A 48 -8.50 -14.07 1.30
N THR A 49 -7.23 -13.69 1.22
CA THR A 49 -6.16 -14.63 0.84
C THR A 49 -5.76 -15.60 1.95
N GLY A 50 -6.23 -15.37 3.19
CA GLY A 50 -5.91 -16.20 4.36
C GLY A 50 -4.43 -16.15 4.76
N GLN A 51 -3.65 -15.23 4.18
CA GLN A 51 -2.21 -15.12 4.39
C GLN A 51 -1.85 -13.67 4.71
N VAL A 52 -1.30 -13.46 5.90
CA VAL A 52 -0.80 -12.15 6.31
C VAL A 52 0.64 -12.01 5.86
N ASP A 53 0.90 -11.14 4.89
CA ASP A 53 2.26 -10.75 4.53
C ASP A 53 2.72 -9.59 5.44
N PHE A 54 3.43 -9.94 6.52
CA PHE A 54 3.96 -8.96 7.47
C PHE A 54 4.99 -8.00 6.84
N ARG A 55 5.73 -8.43 5.80
CA ARG A 55 6.70 -7.56 5.11
C ARG A 55 5.96 -6.48 4.33
N ALA A 56 4.93 -6.88 3.59
CA ALA A 56 4.07 -5.94 2.88
C ALA A 56 3.36 -4.98 3.86
N SER A 57 2.89 -5.52 4.99
CA SER A 57 2.24 -4.73 6.04
C SER A 57 3.17 -3.67 6.64
N GLY A 58 4.45 -3.98 6.86
CA GLY A 58 5.44 -3.01 7.33
C GLY A 58 5.66 -1.85 6.37
N VAL A 59 5.75 -2.13 5.06
CA VAL A 59 5.87 -1.09 4.03
C VAL A 59 4.61 -0.23 3.95
N VAL A 60 3.43 -0.84 4.06
CA VAL A 60 2.15 -0.13 4.09
C VAL A 60 2.04 0.78 5.32
N LEU A 61 2.51 0.32 6.48
CA LEU A 61 2.54 1.14 7.70
C LEU A 61 3.45 2.36 7.53
N ASP A 62 4.69 2.16 7.08
CA ASP A 62 5.67 3.23 6.89
C ASP A 62 5.20 4.27 5.85
N SER A 63 4.73 3.81 4.69
CA SER A 63 4.17 4.69 3.67
C SER A 63 2.96 5.48 4.17
N SER A 64 2.08 4.87 4.98
CA SER A 64 0.94 5.58 5.56
C SER A 64 1.38 6.70 6.49
N ALA A 65 2.40 6.47 7.33
CA ALA A 65 2.96 7.47 8.22
C ALA A 65 3.60 8.62 7.43
N LEU A 66 4.33 8.31 6.35
CA LEU A 66 4.91 9.32 5.46
C LEU A 66 3.83 10.20 4.81
N ILE A 67 2.75 9.61 4.28
CA ILE A 67 1.67 10.38 3.65
C ILE A 67 0.98 11.28 4.69
N TYR A 68 0.76 10.80 5.91
CA TYR A 68 0.21 11.64 6.99
C TYR A 68 1.15 12.80 7.35
N LEU A 69 2.46 12.56 7.44
CA LEU A 69 3.46 13.60 7.68
C LEU A 69 3.49 14.64 6.54
N MET A 70 3.34 14.21 5.29
CA MET A 70 3.26 15.12 4.15
C MET A 70 2.01 15.99 4.21
N LYS A 71 0.86 15.41 4.61
CA LYS A 71 -0.38 16.17 4.84
C LYS A 71 -0.22 17.19 5.95
N SER A 72 0.43 16.84 7.06
CA SER A 72 0.62 17.76 8.18
C SER A 72 1.57 18.92 7.85
N LYS A 73 2.53 18.74 6.95
CA LYS A 73 3.47 19.79 6.49
C LYS A 73 2.86 20.79 5.50
N LEU A 74 1.69 20.50 4.94
CA LEU A 74 0.99 21.39 3.99
C LEU A 74 0.02 22.36 4.68
N PHE A 75 -0.02 22.34 6.01
CA PHE A 75 -0.71 23.31 6.87
C PHE A 75 0.27 24.29 7.48
#